data_AF-A0A506V0K1-F1
#
_entry.id   AF-A0A506V0K1-F1
#
_cell.length_a   1.000
_cell.length_b   1.000
_cell.length_c   1.000
_cell.angle_alpha   90.00
_cell.angle_beta   90.00
_cell.angle_gamma   90.00
#
_symmetry.space_group_name_H-M   'P 1'
#
loop_
_entity.id
_entity.type
_entity.pdbx_description
1 polymer ?
#
loop_
_entity_poly.entity_id
_entity_poly.type
_entity_poly.pdbx_seq_one_letter_code
_entity_poly.pdbx_strand_id
1 'polypeptide(L)'
;MDAYIDHTTGDYTGQRCTDLHNAVWLRLRIRKGTYWADPQMGSRLHELARAKDTPQTRTLARQYAEQALQPLIDDKRATAVDVVVTSPETGWLRLSITVTSAGGDVLTFRHPVKVV
;
A
#
# COMPACT_ATOMS: atom_id res chain seq x y z
N MET A 1 -8.68 18.41 5.84
CA MET A 1 -7.71 17.55 6.55
C MET A 1 -8.44 16.48 7.32
N ASP A 2 -8.04 15.25 7.08
CA ASP A 2 -8.55 14.02 7.68
C ASP A 2 -7.78 13.65 8.96
N ALA A 3 -8.38 12.79 9.78
CA ALA A 3 -7.73 12.26 10.98
C ALA A 3 -6.70 11.19 10.58
N TYR A 4 -5.49 11.26 11.12
CA TYR A 4 -4.41 10.34 10.80
C TYR A 4 -4.73 8.93 11.29
N ILE A 5 -4.54 7.95 10.41
CA ILE A 5 -4.73 6.53 10.68
C ILE A 5 -3.37 5.89 10.93
N ASP A 6 -3.23 5.22 12.07
CA ASP A 6 -2.06 4.40 12.35
C ASP A 6 -1.97 3.26 11.33
N HIS A 7 -0.88 3.20 10.57
CA HIS A 7 -0.76 2.22 9.50
C HIS A 7 -0.59 0.78 10.00
N THR A 8 -0.17 0.60 11.26
CA THR A 8 0.00 -0.70 11.90
C THR A 8 -1.32 -1.20 12.50
N THR A 9 -2.03 -0.38 13.27
CA THR A 9 -3.26 -0.81 13.96
C THR A 9 -4.51 -0.58 13.11
N GLY A 10 -4.54 0.52 12.36
CA GLY A 10 -5.72 1.01 11.64
C GLY A 10 -6.63 1.91 12.48
N ASP A 11 -6.20 2.28 13.68
CA ASP A 11 -6.94 3.21 14.55
C ASP A 11 -6.56 4.66 14.26
N TYR A 12 -7.37 5.60 14.75
CA TYR A 12 -7.02 7.02 14.68
C TYR A 12 -5.99 7.37 15.76
N THR A 13 -4.96 8.13 15.39
CA THR A 13 -3.93 8.59 16.34
C THR A 13 -4.30 9.87 17.07
N GLY A 14 -5.44 10.49 16.73
CA GLY A 14 -5.85 11.82 17.22
C GLY A 14 -5.10 12.99 16.56
N GLN A 15 -4.13 12.71 15.68
CA GLN A 15 -3.43 13.72 14.89
C GLN A 15 -4.13 13.97 13.55
N ARG A 16 -3.73 15.04 12.86
CA ARG A 16 -4.20 15.35 11.51
C ARG A 16 -3.23 14.77 10.49
N CYS A 17 -3.78 14.11 9.47
CA CYS A 17 -3.01 13.72 8.30
C CYS A 17 -2.93 14.92 7.36
N THR A 18 -1.71 15.37 7.08
CA THR A 18 -1.47 16.47 6.13
C THR A 18 -0.76 16.00 4.87
N ASP A 19 -0.42 14.71 4.80
CA ASP A 19 0.36 14.09 3.75
C ASP A 19 -0.43 12.96 3.05
N LEU A 20 0.27 12.04 2.38
CA LEU A 20 -0.33 10.92 1.65
C LEU A 20 -0.53 9.66 2.50
N HIS A 21 -0.25 9.67 3.81
CA HIS A 21 -0.28 8.46 4.64
C HIS A 21 -1.59 7.69 4.55
N ASN A 22 -2.69 8.38 4.82
CA ASN A 22 -4.02 7.77 4.78
C ASN A 22 -4.37 7.27 3.37
N ALA A 23 -4.00 8.03 2.34
CA ALA A 23 -4.28 7.67 0.95
C ALA A 23 -3.55 6.40 0.51
N VAL A 24 -2.27 6.25 0.90
CA VAL A 24 -1.45 5.06 0.65
C VAL A 24 -2.01 3.87 1.43
N TRP A 25 -2.28 4.04 2.73
CA TRP A 25 -2.77 2.97 3.58
C TRP A 25 -4.12 2.40 3.10
N LEU A 26 -5.07 3.27 2.77
CA LEU A 26 -6.39 2.85 2.26
C LEU A 26 -6.25 2.07 0.95
N ARG A 27 -5.42 2.54 0.01
CA ARG A 27 -5.20 1.87 -1.29
C ARG A 27 -4.57 0.50 -1.15
N LEU A 28 -3.68 0.29 -0.17
CA LEU A 28 -3.06 -1.01 0.06
C LEU A 28 -4.02 -1.98 0.78
N ARG A 29 -4.73 -1.50 1.81
CA ARG A 29 -5.56 -2.35 2.69
C ARG A 29 -6.92 -2.71 2.10
N ILE A 30 -7.55 -1.80 1.35
CA ILE A 30 -8.85 -2.06 0.73
C ILE A 30 -8.69 -3.12 -0.37
N ARG A 31 -9.61 -4.08 -0.42
CA ARG A 31 -9.66 -5.06 -1.51
C ARG A 31 -10.21 -4.38 -2.76
N LYS A 32 -9.48 -4.48 -3.88
CA LYS A 32 -9.92 -3.91 -5.15
C LYS A 32 -11.34 -4.39 -5.50
N GLY A 33 -12.22 -3.47 -5.90
CA GLY A 33 -13.62 -3.75 -6.24
C GLY A 33 -14.60 -3.76 -5.07
N THR A 34 -14.14 -3.61 -3.82
CA THR A 34 -15.03 -3.62 -2.64
C THR A 34 -15.40 -2.24 -2.13
N TYR A 35 -14.71 -1.18 -2.57
CA TYR A 35 -15.00 0.17 -2.12
C TYR A 35 -16.18 0.75 -2.90
N TRP A 36 -17.20 1.19 -2.18
CA TRP A 36 -18.50 1.57 -2.76
C TRP A 36 -18.45 2.80 -3.65
N ALA A 37 -17.56 3.75 -3.37
CA ALA A 37 -17.47 5.01 -4.11
C ALA A 37 -16.56 4.92 -5.34
N ASP A 38 -15.60 4.00 -5.35
CA ASP A 38 -14.67 3.79 -6.46
C ASP A 38 -14.25 2.30 -6.54
N PRO A 39 -14.79 1.53 -7.49
CA PRO A 39 -14.43 0.14 -7.68
C PRO A 39 -12.97 -0.10 -8.07
N GLN A 40 -12.28 0.91 -8.62
CA GLN A 40 -10.86 0.81 -8.95
C GLN A 40 -9.96 0.98 -7.73
N MET A 41 -10.48 1.53 -6.63
CA MET A 41 -9.74 1.71 -5.39
C MET A 41 -9.42 0.38 -4.71
N GLY A 42 -8.21 0.30 -4.15
CA GLY A 42 -7.73 -0.85 -3.40
C GLY A 42 -6.68 -1.67 -4.16
N SER A 43 -6.19 -2.71 -3.49
CA SER A 43 -5.16 -3.59 -4.00
C SER A 43 -5.66 -5.02 -4.22
N ARG A 44 -4.92 -5.74 -5.07
CA ARG A 44 -5.08 -7.18 -5.30
C ARG A 44 -4.21 -8.03 -4.37
N LEU A 45 -3.58 -7.43 -3.36
CA LEU A 45 -2.67 -8.13 -2.42
C LEU A 45 -3.39 -9.26 -1.66
N HIS A 46 -4.69 -9.12 -1.43
CA HIS A 46 -5.52 -10.14 -0.81
C HIS A 46 -5.63 -11.45 -1.61
N GLU A 47 -5.40 -11.41 -2.93
CA GLU A 47 -5.40 -12.59 -3.80
C GLU A 47 -4.19 -13.50 -3.51
N LEU A 48 -3.13 -12.95 -2.91
CA LEU A 48 -1.90 -13.68 -2.60
C LEU A 48 -1.96 -14.47 -1.28
N ALA A 49 -3.03 -14.33 -0.50
CA ALA A 49 -3.17 -14.93 0.83
C ALA A 49 -3.00 -16.47 0.88
N ARG A 50 -3.16 -17.15 -0.27
CA ARG A 50 -3.00 -18.60 -0.44
C ARG A 50 -1.93 -18.96 -1.47
N ALA A 51 -1.20 -17.98 -2.00
CA ALA A 51 -0.12 -18.19 -2.96
C ALA A 51 1.16 -18.58 -2.21
N LYS A 52 1.96 -19.49 -2.80
CA LYS A 52 3.26 -19.86 -2.25
C LYS A 52 4.24 -18.69 -2.32
N ASP A 53 5.15 -18.58 -1.35
CA ASP A 53 6.29 -17.65 -1.48
C ASP A 53 7.24 -18.10 -2.61
N THR A 54 7.07 -17.50 -3.78
CA THR A 54 7.90 -17.73 -4.97
C THR A 54 8.39 -16.39 -5.54
N PRO A 55 9.46 -16.37 -6.35
CA PRO A 55 9.89 -15.15 -7.04
C PRO A 55 8.78 -14.50 -7.88
N GLN A 56 7.89 -15.31 -8.48
CA GLN A 56 6.73 -14.83 -9.22
C GLN A 56 5.71 -14.17 -8.29
N THR A 57 5.37 -14.79 -7.16
CA THR A 57 4.47 -14.20 -6.14
C THR A 57 5.00 -12.88 -5.60
N ARG A 58 6.31 -12.78 -5.35
CA ARG A 58 6.95 -11.53 -4.91
C ARG A 58 6.85 -10.43 -5.97
N THR A 59 7.04 -10.79 -7.24
CA THR A 59 6.85 -9.88 -8.37
C THR A 59 5.40 -9.40 -8.47
N LEU A 60 4.43 -10.31 -8.32
CA LEU A 60 3.01 -9.96 -8.31
C LEU A 60 2.66 -9.04 -7.13
N ALA A 61 3.20 -9.30 -5.94
CA ALA A 61 2.99 -8.44 -4.77
C ALA A 61 3.48 -7.00 -5.02
N ARG A 62 4.67 -6.87 -5.62
CA ARG A 62 5.20 -5.56 -6.04
C ARG A 62 4.26 -4.88 -7.04
N GLN A 63 3.92 -5.57 -8.12
CA GLN A 63 3.05 -5.03 -9.18
C GLN A 63 1.66 -4.63 -8.68
N TYR A 64 1.07 -5.41 -7.78
CA TYR A 64 -0.24 -5.10 -7.20
C TYR A 64 -0.20 -3.88 -6.29
N ALA A 65 0.90 -3.68 -5.55
CA ALA A 65 1.09 -2.47 -4.77
C ALA A 65 1.33 -1.24 -5.67
N GLU A 66 2.19 -1.36 -6.68
CA GLU A 66 2.42 -0.31 -7.67
C GLU A 66 1.11 0.09 -8.37
N GLN A 67 0.33 -0.90 -8.85
CA GLN A 67 -0.96 -0.65 -9.49
C GLN A 67 -1.96 0.06 -8.55
N ALA A 68 -2.01 -0.34 -7.28
CA ALA A 68 -2.90 0.28 -6.30
C ALA A 68 -2.52 1.74 -5.98
N LEU A 69 -1.23 2.07 -6.08
CA LEU A 69 -0.68 3.39 -5.77
C LEU A 69 -0.54 4.30 -7.00
N GLN A 70 -0.57 3.75 -8.21
CA GLN A 70 -0.48 4.49 -9.47
C GLN A 70 -1.42 5.72 -9.55
N PRO A 71 -2.68 5.66 -9.07
CA PRO A 71 -3.55 6.84 -9.09
C PRO A 71 -2.98 8.05 -8.33
N LEU A 72 -2.11 7.85 -7.32
CA LEU A 72 -1.46 8.97 -6.63
C LEU A 72 -0.48 9.74 -7.53
N ILE A 73 0.15 9.04 -8.48
CA ILE A 73 1.03 9.64 -9.49
C ILE A 73 0.18 10.29 -10.58
N ASP A 74 -0.86 9.59 -11.05
CA ASP A 74 -1.75 10.08 -12.10
C ASP A 74 -2.47 11.39 -11.68
N ASP A 75 -2.89 11.46 -10.41
CA ASP A 75 -3.48 12.65 -9.78
C ASP A 75 -2.45 13.75 -9.45
N LYS A 76 -1.16 13.54 -9.76
CA LYS A 76 -0.03 14.43 -9.44
C LYS A 76 0.12 14.74 -7.95
N ARG A 77 -0.34 13.84 -7.09
CA ARG A 77 -0.19 13.93 -5.62
C ARG A 77 1.16 13.40 -5.17
N ALA A 78 1.67 12.38 -5.86
CA ALA A 78 3.01 11.83 -5.71
C ALA A 78 3.79 12.00 -7.02
N THR A 79 5.11 12.07 -6.93
CA THR A 79 6.02 12.14 -8.08
C THR A 79 6.70 10.81 -8.35
N ALA A 80 6.86 9.97 -7.33
CA ALA A 80 7.45 8.65 -7.44
C ALA A 80 6.90 7.70 -6.38
N VAL A 81 6.84 6.42 -6.74
CA VAL A 81 6.54 5.31 -5.83
C VAL A 81 7.55 4.20 -6.11
N ASP A 82 8.25 3.74 -5.08
CA ASP A 82 9.15 2.59 -5.12
C ASP A 82 8.65 1.52 -4.16
N VAL A 83 8.67 0.25 -4.58
CA VAL A 83 8.16 -0.88 -3.80
C VAL A 83 9.20 -2.00 -3.78
N VAL A 84 9.75 -2.26 -2.60
CA VAL A 84 10.67 -3.36 -2.35
C VAL A 84 9.97 -4.47 -1.58
N VAL A 85 10.06 -5.70 -2.08
CA VAL A 85 9.46 -6.89 -1.45
C VAL A 85 10.54 -7.73 -0.80
N THR A 86 10.35 -8.04 0.48
CA THR A 86 11.19 -8.96 1.26
C THR A 86 10.33 -10.07 1.86
N SER A 87 10.94 -11.20 2.23
CA SER A 87 10.27 -12.30 2.92
C SER A 87 11.06 -12.64 4.18
N PRO A 88 10.92 -11.82 5.25
CA PRO A 88 11.69 -12.03 6.48
C PRO A 88 11.15 -13.18 7.34
N GLU A 89 9.92 -13.61 7.13
CA GLU A 89 9.18 -14.54 7.98
C GLU A 89 8.39 -15.52 7.10
N THR A 90 8.39 -16.81 7.44
CA THR A 90 7.60 -17.80 6.69
C THR A 90 6.11 -17.46 6.74
N GLY A 91 5.46 -17.48 5.57
CA GLY A 91 4.04 -17.15 5.44
C GLY A 91 3.73 -15.66 5.30
N TRP A 92 4.75 -14.78 5.25
CA TRP A 92 4.56 -13.35 5.09
C TRP A 92 5.59 -12.70 4.17
N LEU A 93 5.10 -11.90 3.24
CA LEU A 93 5.90 -10.91 2.53
C LEU A 93 5.80 -9.58 3.25
N ARG A 94 6.89 -8.82 3.23
CA ARG A 94 6.96 -7.45 3.73
C ARG A 94 7.29 -6.51 2.58
N LEU A 95 6.35 -5.63 2.28
CA LEU A 95 6.52 -4.56 1.30
C LEU A 95 7.05 -3.33 2.03
N SER A 96 8.21 -2.85 1.62
CA SER A 96 8.75 -1.53 1.98
C SER A 96 8.44 -0.59 0.82
N ILE A 97 7.57 0.38 1.05
CA ILE A 97 7.12 1.32 0.02
C ILE A 97 7.67 2.71 0.34
N THR A 98 8.27 3.36 -0.64
CA THR A 98 8.72 4.74 -0.55
C THR A 98 7.89 5.59 -1.52
N VAL A 99 7.24 6.63 -1.00
CA VAL A 99 6.42 7.55 -1.80
C VAL A 99 7.01 8.94 -1.69
N THR A 100 7.32 9.55 -2.83
CA THR A 100 7.73 10.96 -2.89
C THR A 100 6.51 11.81 -3.19
N SER A 101 6.13 12.70 -2.27
CA SER A 101 5.01 13.61 -2.44
C SER A 101 5.31 14.68 -3.50
N ALA A 102 4.27 15.33 -4.01
CA ALA A 102 4.43 16.49 -4.90
C ALA A 102 5.16 17.67 -4.24
N GLY A 103 5.15 17.75 -2.90
CA GLY A 103 5.90 18.73 -2.12
C GLY A 103 7.38 18.38 -1.93
N GLY A 104 7.82 17.18 -2.34
CA GLY A 104 9.18 16.68 -2.17
C GLY A 104 9.41 15.85 -0.92
N ASP A 105 8.41 15.75 -0.02
CA ASP A 105 8.50 14.92 1.18
C ASP A 105 8.57 13.44 0.81
N VAL A 106 9.46 12.70 1.47
CA VAL A 106 9.61 11.25 1.29
C VAL A 106 8.94 10.54 2.45
N LEU A 107 7.96 9.70 2.13
CA LEU A 107 7.18 8.92 3.08
C LEU A 107 7.51 7.43 2.91
N THR A 108 7.76 6.72 4.01
CA THR A 108 8.08 5.29 3.98
C THR A 108 7.02 4.49 4.72
N PHE A 109 6.58 3.39 4.11
CA PHE A 109 5.53 2.51 4.61
C PHE A 109 6.00 1.07 4.65
N ARG A 110 5.48 0.33 5.62
CA ARG A 110 5.62 -1.14 5.68
C ARG A 110 4.25 -1.76 5.60
N HIS A 111 4.08 -2.71 4.68
CA HIS A 111 2.82 -3.42 4.52
C HIS A 111 3.06 -4.94 4.51
N PRO A 112 2.51 -5.68 5.50
CA PRO A 112 2.59 -7.14 5.51
C PRO A 112 1.56 -7.74 4.53
N VAL A 113 1.98 -8.76 3.79
CA VAL A 113 1.13 -9.50 2.84
C VAL A 113 1.23 -10.98 3.16
N LYS A 114 0.09 -11.61 3.45
CA LYS A 114 0.04 -13.03 3.80
C LYS A 114 0.29 -13.90 2.56
N VAL A 115 1.07 -14.96 2.73
CA VAL A 115 1.34 -16.02 1.74
C VAL A 115 1.37 -17.39 2.45
N VAL A 116 1.61 -18.48 1.72
CA VAL A 116 1.76 -19.84 2.28
C VAL A 116 3.10 -20.48 1.93
#